data_AF-A0A369T740-F1
#
_entry.id   AF-A0A369T740-F1
#
_cell.length_a   1.000
_cell.length_b   1.000
_cell.length_c   1.000
_cell.angle_alpha   90.00
_cell.angle_beta   90.00
_cell.angle_gamma   90.00
#
_symmetry.space_group_name_H-M   'P 1'
#
loop_
_entity.id
_entity.type
_entity.pdbx_description
1 polymer ?
#
loop_
_entity_poly.entity_id
_entity_poly.type
_entity_poly.pdbx_seq_one_letter_code
_entity_poly.pdbx_strand_id
1 'polypeptide(L)'
;MRRLRLLLQSPDGELSPVSFEFSRLLLGGWTGRNPDDVMAHIEELRRIGVPGPERIPSFFPVGQNLLCFGTEVQVIGERTSGEVEYVLLLRAMITAPDQ
;
A
#
# COMPACT_ATOMS: atom_id res chain seq x y z
N MET A 1 19.10 4.30 3.12
CA MET A 1 17.86 4.76 2.45
C MET A 1 17.83 4.15 1.06
N ARG A 2 16.67 3.65 0.62
CA ARG A 2 16.51 3.16 -0.76
C ARG A 2 16.05 4.31 -1.66
N ARG A 3 16.42 4.24 -2.94
CA ARG A 3 16.06 5.21 -3.96
C ARG A 3 15.27 4.53 -5.06
N LEU A 4 14.09 5.05 -5.37
CA LEU A 4 13.30 4.70 -6.55
C LEU A 4 13.63 5.67 -7.67
N ARG A 5 13.83 5.11 -8.87
CA ARG A 5 13.87 5.85 -10.12
C ARG A 5 12.62 5.50 -10.89
N LEU A 6 11.78 6.50 -11.12
CA LEU A 6 10.49 6.35 -11.77
C LEU A 6 10.45 7.25 -13.02
N LEU A 7 9.58 6.91 -13.94
CA LEU A 7 9.16 7.81 -15.01
C LEU A 7 7.77 8.32 -14.64
N LEU A 8 7.65 9.64 -14.53
CA LEU A 8 6.37 10.31 -14.33
C LEU A 8 5.81 10.69 -15.69
N GLN A 9 4.62 10.18 -15.99
CA GLN A 9 3.85 10.60 -17.15
C GLN A 9 2.91 11.74 -16.76
N SER A 10 3.05 12.88 -17.42
CA SER A 10 2.11 14.00 -17.30
C SER A 10 0.80 13.70 -18.06
N PRO A 11 -0.29 14.46 -17.81
CA PRO A 11 -1.56 14.26 -18.50
C PRO A 11 -1.50 14.41 -20.03
N ASP A 12 -0.56 15.19 -20.56
CA ASP A 12 -0.27 15.36 -21.98
C ASP A 12 0.69 14.30 -22.56
N GLY A 13 1.13 13.35 -21.73
CA GLY A 13 1.88 12.17 -22.14
C GLY A 13 3.40 12.30 -22.09
N GLU A 14 3.93 13.45 -21.69
CA GLU A 14 5.37 13.66 -21.50
C GLU A 14 5.90 12.77 -20.37
N LEU A 15 7.04 12.12 -20.61
CA LEU A 15 7.72 11.30 -19.62
C LEU A 15 8.91 12.06 -19.03
N SER A 16 8.94 12.22 -17.71
CA SER A 16 10.05 12.84 -16.99
C SER A 16 10.61 11.92 -15.90
N PRO A 17 11.94 11.84 -15.72
CA PRO A 17 12.53 11.04 -14.67
C PRO A 17 12.32 11.68 -13.30
N VAL A 18 11.90 10.87 -12.32
CA VAL A 18 11.74 11.27 -10.92
C VAL A 18 12.56 10.34 -10.02
N SER A 19 13.35 10.94 -9.13
CA SER A 19 14.02 10.25 -8.04
C SER A 19 13.25 10.45 -6.73
N PHE A 20 12.99 9.35 -6.04
CA PHE A 20 12.32 9.35 -4.74
C PHE A 20 13.12 8.52 -3.73
N GLU A 21 13.52 9.15 -2.64
CA GLU A 21 14.24 8.49 -1.54
C GLU A 21 13.28 8.19 -0.41
N PHE A 22 13.38 6.98 0.15
CA PHE A 22 12.51 6.55 1.23
C PHE A 22 13.26 5.71 2.26
N SER A 23 12.73 5.76 3.48
CA SER A 23 13.21 4.99 4.64
C SER A 23 12.12 4.15 5.29
N ARG A 24 10.86 4.31 4.86
CA ARG A 24 9.71 3.59 5.42
C ARG A 24 8.83 3.10 4.28
N LEU A 25 8.25 1.92 4.48
CA LEU A 25 7.24 1.34 3.62
C LEU A 25 6.07 0.92 4.52
N LEU A 26 4.87 1.34 4.14
CA LEU A 26 3.64 1.11 4.90
C LEU A 26 2.64 0.48 3.94
N LEU A 27 1.95 -0.58 4.38
CA LEU A 27 0.77 -1.10 3.71
C LEU A 27 -0.48 -0.51 4.37
N GLY A 28 -1.43 -0.03 3.55
CA GLY A 28 -2.68 0.57 4.02
C GLY A 28 -3.84 -0.41 3.91
N GLY A 29 -4.09 -1.18 4.96
CA GLY A 29 -5.21 -2.10 5.00
C GLY A 29 -6.53 -1.40 5.34
N TRP A 30 -7.64 -1.95 4.84
CA TRP A 30 -8.99 -1.41 5.06
C TRP A 30 -9.11 0.06 4.66
N THR A 31 -8.33 0.45 3.64
CA THR A 31 -8.39 1.79 3.06
C THR A 31 -9.53 1.83 2.04
N GLY A 32 -10.25 2.94 1.99
CA GLY A 32 -11.35 3.07 1.05
C GLY A 32 -11.94 4.46 1.11
N ARG A 33 -12.32 4.99 -0.06
CA ARG A 33 -13.03 6.27 -0.15
C ARG A 33 -14.45 6.14 0.40
N ASN A 34 -15.09 5.00 0.16
CA ASN A 34 -16.44 4.72 0.59
C ASN A 34 -16.43 3.80 1.82
N PRO A 35 -16.88 4.27 2.99
CA PRO A 35 -16.93 3.45 4.20
C PRO A 35 -17.82 2.21 4.05
N ASP A 36 -18.90 2.28 3.29
CA ASP A 36 -19.84 1.16 3.12
C ASP A 36 -19.17 -0.01 2.37
N ASP A 37 -18.35 0.29 1.37
CA ASP A 37 -17.60 -0.72 0.61
C ASP A 37 -16.54 -1.40 1.51
N VAL A 38 -15.87 -0.62 2.37
CA VAL A 38 -14.91 -1.16 3.35
C VAL A 38 -15.64 -2.10 4.33
N MET A 39 -16.81 -1.70 4.82
CA MET A 39 -17.61 -2.52 5.75
C MET A 39 -18.14 -3.79 5.08
N ALA A 40 -18.57 -3.72 3.82
CA ALA A 40 -19.00 -4.89 3.06
C ALA A 40 -17.87 -5.91 2.89
N HIS A 41 -16.65 -5.44 2.60
CA HIS A 41 -15.47 -6.30 2.49
C HIS A 41 -15.06 -6.94 3.84
N ILE A 42 -15.16 -6.18 4.95
CA ILE A 42 -14.97 -6.73 6.30
C ILE A 42 -15.96 -7.87 6.57
N GLU A 43 -17.23 -7.68 6.21
CA GLU A 43 -18.27 -8.68 6.42
C GLU A 43 -18.07 -9.94 5.55
N GLU A 44 -17.64 -9.78 4.30
CA GLU A 44 -17.23 -10.91 3.44
C GLU A 44 -16.15 -11.76 4.12
N LEU A 45 -15.10 -11.11 4.63
CA LEU A 45 -13.99 -11.77 5.30
C LEU A 45 -14.40 -12.42 6.63
N ARG A 46 -15.31 -11.79 7.40
CA ARG A 46 -15.86 -12.42 8.62
C ARG A 46 -16.56 -13.74 8.34
N ARG A 47 -17.27 -13.87 7.20
CA ARG A 47 -17.98 -15.12 6.85
C ARG A 47 -17.04 -16.31 6.64
N ILE A 48 -15.79 -16.06 6.27
CA ILE A 48 -14.75 -17.09 6.14
C ILE A 48 -13.86 -17.19 7.40
N GLY A 49 -14.25 -16.55 8.50
CA GLY A 49 -13.56 -16.62 9.79
C GLY A 49 -12.36 -15.70 9.92
N VAL A 50 -12.18 -14.73 9.02
CA VAL A 50 -11.11 -13.72 9.13
C VAL A 50 -11.60 -12.58 10.04
N PRO A 51 -10.87 -12.24 11.12
CA PRO A 51 -11.25 -11.16 12.02
C PRO A 51 -11.13 -9.80 11.31
N GLY A 52 -12.04 -8.88 11.65
CA GLY A 52 -11.96 -7.49 11.19
C GLY A 52 -10.83 -6.71 11.90
N PRO A 53 -10.49 -5.51 11.39
CA PRO A 53 -9.43 -4.67 11.96
C PRO A 53 -9.80 -4.04 13.30
N GLU A 54 -8.78 -3.69 14.09
CA GLU A 54 -8.93 -2.86 15.29
C GLU A 54 -9.17 -1.38 14.95
N ARG A 55 -8.64 -0.90 13.83
CA ARG A 55 -8.77 0.49 13.38
C ARG A 55 -8.91 0.58 11.86
N ILE A 56 -9.78 1.47 11.40
CA ILE A 56 -9.98 1.76 9.98
C ILE A 56 -9.59 3.21 9.71
N PRO A 57 -8.65 3.49 8.78
CA PRO A 57 -7.77 2.53 8.12
C PRO A 57 -6.70 1.97 9.07
N SER A 58 -6.13 0.82 8.70
CA SER A 58 -4.97 0.21 9.39
C SER A 58 -3.70 0.43 8.57
N PHE A 59 -2.57 0.70 9.24
CA PHE A 59 -1.28 0.85 8.58
C PHE A 59 -0.26 -0.13 9.17
N PHE A 60 0.40 -0.88 8.28
CA PHE A 60 1.36 -1.93 8.65
C PHE A 60 2.76 -1.55 8.14
N PRO A 61 3.71 -1.21 9.03
CA PRO A 61 5.10 -1.03 8.64
C PRO A 61 5.71 -2.35 8.17
N VAL A 62 6.37 -2.31 7.02
CA VAL A 62 7.04 -3.46 6.44
C VAL A 62 8.47 -3.14 6.04
N GLY A 63 9.28 -4.19 5.87
CA GLY A 63 10.68 -4.05 5.45
C GLY A 63 10.79 -3.42 4.06
N GLN A 64 11.71 -2.46 3.90
CA GLN A 64 11.96 -1.81 2.60
C GLN A 64 12.38 -2.81 1.52
N ASN A 65 12.91 -3.98 1.90
CA ASN A 65 13.34 -5.06 1.00
C ASN A 65 12.17 -5.77 0.32
N LEU A 66 10.94 -5.64 0.82
CA LEU A 66 9.76 -6.24 0.19
C LEU A 66 9.29 -5.49 -1.07
N LEU A 67 9.75 -4.25 -1.28
CA LEU A 67 9.50 -3.55 -2.54
C LEU A 67 10.38 -4.11 -3.66
N CYS A 68 9.74 -4.73 -4.65
CA CYS A 68 10.36 -5.29 -5.85
C CYS A 68 9.64 -4.86 -7.12
N PHE A 69 10.36 -4.87 -8.24
CA PHE A 69 9.85 -4.60 -9.60
C PHE A 69 10.00 -5.83 -10.51
N GLY A 70 10.21 -7.00 -9.91
CA GLY A 70 10.32 -8.26 -10.65
C GLY A 70 9.00 -8.64 -11.29
N THR A 71 9.06 -9.49 -12.31
CA THR A 71 7.89 -10.11 -12.93
C THR A 71 7.31 -11.25 -12.09
N GLU A 72 7.98 -11.63 -11.01
CA GLU A 72 7.63 -12.70 -10.09
C GLU A 72 7.81 -12.22 -8.65
N VAL A 73 6.98 -12.75 -7.75
CA VAL A 73 7.06 -12.50 -6.30
C VAL A 73 7.12 -13.83 -5.57
N GLN A 74 7.98 -13.91 -4.55
CA GLN A 74 8.09 -15.10 -3.72
C GLN A 74 7.06 -15.05 -2.59
N VAL A 75 6.31 -16.14 -2.41
CA VAL A 75 5.33 -16.31 -1.34
C VAL A 75 5.66 -17.55 -0.50
N ILE A 76 5.18 -17.59 0.74
CA ILE A 76 5.53 -18.64 1.71
C ILE A 76 4.77 -19.97 1.43
N GLY A 77 3.64 -19.92 0.73
CA GLY A 77 2.86 -21.11 0.40
C GLY A 77 1.82 -20.87 -0.69
N GLU A 78 1.04 -21.91 -0.99
CA GLU A 78 0.10 -21.93 -2.13
C GLU A 78 -1.17 -21.07 -1.91
N ARG A 79 -1.49 -20.75 -0.65
CA ARG A 79 -2.64 -19.90 -0.30
C ARG A 79 -2.22 -18.44 -0.22
N THR A 80 -2.18 -17.78 -1.37
CA THR A 80 -1.90 -16.35 -1.50
C THR A 80 -2.95 -15.68 -2.37
N SER A 81 -3.16 -14.38 -2.18
CA SER A 81 -3.99 -13.54 -3.05
C SER A 81 -3.18 -12.33 -3.48
N GLY A 82 -3.35 -11.90 -4.73
CA GLY A 82 -2.81 -10.64 -5.22
C GLY A 82 -3.82 -9.52 -5.03
N GLU A 83 -3.33 -8.33 -4.67
CA GLU A 83 -4.15 -7.12 -4.53
C GLU A 83 -3.55 -6.00 -5.37
N VAL A 84 -4.41 -5.24 -6.06
CA VAL A 84 -4.01 -4.06 -6.83
C VAL A 84 -4.26 -2.85 -5.94
N GLU A 85 -3.19 -2.14 -5.60
CA GLU A 85 -3.23 -1.01 -4.69
C GLU A 85 -2.65 0.27 -5.31
N TYR A 86 -3.12 1.42 -4.84
CA TYR A 86 -2.47 2.69 -5.11
C TYR A 86 -1.21 2.83 -4.26
N VAL A 87 -0.11 3.22 -4.89
CA VAL A 87 1.14 3.55 -4.20
C VAL A 87 1.24 5.07 -4.02
N LEU A 88 1.33 5.53 -2.78
CA LEU A 88 1.53 6.94 -2.45
C LEU A 88 2.99 7.24 -2.11
N LEU A 89 3.59 8.17 -2.85
CA LEU A 89 4.95 8.65 -2.59
C LEU A 89 4.90 9.93 -1.76
N LEU A 90 5.12 9.81 -0.46
CA LEU A 90 5.01 10.91 0.48
C LEU A 90 6.38 11.53 0.76
N ARG A 91 6.56 12.81 0.39
CA ARG A 91 7.76 13.62 0.74
C ARG A 91 7.60 14.41 2.04
N ALA A 92 6.37 14.51 2.56
CA ALA A 92 6.08 15.27 3.77
C ALA A 92 6.35 14.44 5.03
N MET A 93 6.67 15.13 6.13
CA MET A 93 6.63 14.53 7.46
C MET A 93 5.17 14.14 7.76
N ILE A 94 4.94 12.86 8.05
CA ILE A 94 3.65 12.39 8.56
C ILE A 94 3.74 12.48 10.08
N THR A 95 3.05 13.44 10.67
CA THR A 95 2.84 13.52 12.13
C THR A 95 1.49 12.91 12.47
N ALA A 96 1.39 12.30 13.66
CA ALA A 96 0.07 11.99 14.20
C ALA A 96 -0.69 13.31 14.41
N PRO A 97 -2.04 13.34 14.26
CA PRO A 97 -2.79 14.58 14.39
C PRO A 97 -2.61 15.29 15.73
N ASP A 98 -2.20 14.59 16.80
CA ASP A 98 -2.13 15.12 18.16
C ASP A 98 -0.89 14.66 18.96
N GLN A 99 0.31 14.76 18.37
CA GLN A 99 1.56 14.80 19.15
C GLN A 99 2.26 16.15 19.00
#